data_AF-A0A9Q8PEB5-F1
#
_entry.id   AF-A0A9Q8PEB5-F1
#
_cell.length_a   1.000
_cell.length_b   1.000
_cell.length_c   1.000
_cell.angle_alpha   90.00
_cell.angle_beta   90.00
_cell.angle_gamma   90.00
#
_symmetry.space_group_name_H-M   'P 1'
#
loop_
_entity.id
_entity.type
_entity.pdbx_description
1 polymer ?
#
loop_
_entity_poly.entity_id
_entity_poly.type
_entity_poly.pdbx_seq_one_letter_code
_entity_poly.pdbx_strand_id
1 'polypeptide(L)'
;MPDIFYLPGGSTYIAITALIAILWTTLVFLVRVFLRQRVNGPFGWDDAACGAATFLGLVHSALVLGAAHYSLGWPLETVTAQDFNKCLILMYAYSLIYILALAFTMISVALLMQRITMDKKVIRCTHGLIAATVL
;
A
#
# COMPACT_ATOMS: atom_id res chain seq x y z
N MET A 1 14.61 34.27 -3.66
CA MET A 1 14.31 32.90 -4.13
C MET A 1 13.07 32.48 -3.39
N PRO A 2 11.99 32.07 -4.07
CA PRO A 2 10.68 31.94 -3.44
C PRO A 2 10.66 30.73 -2.52
N ASP A 3 10.11 30.89 -1.33
CA ASP A 3 9.88 29.82 -0.36
C ASP A 3 8.64 29.01 -0.79
N ILE A 4 8.83 28.14 -1.79
CA ILE A 4 7.73 27.47 -2.53
C ILE A 4 7.02 26.37 -1.70
N PHE A 5 7.41 26.13 -0.46
CA PHE A 5 6.86 25.02 0.33
C PHE A 5 7.01 25.26 1.85
N TYR A 6 6.27 26.24 2.40
CA TYR A 6 6.07 26.34 3.86
C TYR A 6 5.13 25.23 4.32
N LEU A 7 5.66 24.00 4.47
CA LEU A 7 4.92 22.91 5.10
C LEU A 7 5.21 22.88 6.60
N PRO A 8 4.18 22.91 7.46
CA PRO A 8 4.35 22.72 8.89
C PRO A 8 5.02 21.36 9.16
N GLY A 9 5.88 21.30 10.17
CA GLY A 9 6.80 20.17 10.40
C GLY A 9 6.13 18.79 10.31
N GLY A 10 4.91 18.64 10.85
CA GLY A 10 4.15 17.39 10.79
C GLY A 10 3.89 16.89 9.36
N SER A 11 3.44 17.78 8.46
CA SER A 11 3.17 17.43 7.06
C SER A 11 4.44 17.07 6.27
N THR A 12 5.57 17.71 6.58
CA THR A 12 6.87 17.40 5.98
C THR A 12 7.35 15.98 6.29
N TYR A 13 7.23 15.54 7.54
CA TYR A 13 7.57 14.15 7.91
C TYR A 13 6.69 13.13 7.20
N ILE A 14 5.40 13.43 7.02
CA ILE A 14 4.46 12.56 6.28
C ILE A 14 4.87 12.48 4.80
N ALA A 15 5.21 13.61 4.18
CA ALA A 15 5.65 13.62 2.78
C ALA A 15 6.95 12.82 2.58
N ILE A 16 7.95 13.01 3.46
CA ILE A 16 9.22 12.27 3.39
C ILE A 16 8.98 10.77 3.54
N THR A 17 8.19 10.35 4.54
CA THR A 17 7.90 8.93 4.77
C THR A 17 7.12 8.30 3.62
N ALA A 18 6.13 9.00 3.06
CA ALA A 18 5.38 8.55 1.88
C ALA A 18 6.29 8.38 0.65
N LEU A 19 7.20 9.32 0.40
CA LEU A 19 8.15 9.24 -0.71
C LEU A 19 9.12 8.07 -0.55
N ILE A 20 9.67 7.88 0.65
CA ILE A 20 10.54 6.74 0.95
C ILE A 20 9.78 5.42 0.76
N ALA A 21 8.53 5.35 1.23
CA ALA A 21 7.68 4.17 1.05
C ALA A 21 7.42 3.87 -0.44
N ILE A 22 7.12 4.89 -1.26
CA ILE A 22 6.93 4.74 -2.71
C ILE A 22 8.20 4.22 -3.39
N LEU A 23 9.36 4.82 -3.08
CA LEU A 23 10.64 4.39 -3.64
C LEU A 23 10.94 2.94 -3.25
N TRP A 24 10.82 2.62 -1.97
CA TRP A 24 11.14 1.29 -1.46
C TRP A 24 10.21 0.21 -2.02
N THR A 25 8.89 0.46 -2.01
CA THR A 25 7.90 -0.49 -2.55
C THR A 25 8.08 -0.72 -4.04
N THR A 26 8.37 0.34 -4.80
CA THR A 26 8.64 0.23 -6.25
C THR A 26 9.90 -0.58 -6.52
N LEU A 27 11.00 -0.32 -5.81
CA LEU A 27 12.25 -1.08 -5.96
C LEU A 27 12.05 -2.56 -5.64
N VAL A 28 11.40 -2.87 -4.51
CA VAL A 28 11.12 -4.26 -4.11
C VAL A 28 10.23 -4.97 -5.15
N PHE A 29 9.21 -4.28 -5.67
CA PHE A 29 8.34 -4.83 -6.71
C PHE A 29 9.12 -5.15 -8.00
N LEU A 30 9.97 -4.22 -8.46
CA LEU A 30 10.81 -4.45 -9.65
C LEU A 30 11.77 -5.62 -9.46
N VAL A 31 12.42 -5.73 -8.29
CA VAL A 31 13.27 -6.88 -7.97
C VAL A 31 12.47 -8.18 -8.00
N ARG A 32 11.26 -8.19 -7.44
CA ARG A 32 10.38 -9.37 -7.43
C ARG A 32 9.98 -9.78 -8.85
N VAL A 33 9.60 -8.82 -9.69
CA VAL A 33 9.27 -9.07 -11.12
C VAL A 33 10.50 -9.58 -11.86
N PHE A 34 11.66 -8.96 -11.68
CA PHE A 34 12.92 -9.36 -12.33
C PHE A 34 13.33 -10.79 -11.96
N LEU A 35 13.34 -11.13 -10.67
CA LEU A 35 13.68 -12.47 -10.19
C LEU A 35 12.74 -13.52 -10.78
N ARG A 36 11.43 -13.23 -10.86
CA ARG A 36 10.48 -14.22 -11.38
C ARG A 36 10.52 -14.35 -12.90
N GLN A 37 10.73 -13.26 -13.64
CA GLN A 37 10.89 -13.31 -15.09
C GLN A 37 12.16 -14.05 -15.52
N ARG A 38 13.27 -13.90 -14.77
CA ARG A 38 14.56 -14.48 -15.16
C ARG A 38 14.89 -15.83 -14.53
N VAL A 39 14.42 -16.11 -13.31
CA VAL A 39 14.89 -17.27 -12.52
C VAL A 39 13.84 -18.38 -12.40
N ASN A 40 12.55 -18.04 -12.22
CA ASN A 40 11.57 -19.01 -11.68
C ASN A 40 10.49 -19.56 -12.64
N GLY A 41 10.47 -19.18 -13.93
CA GLY A 41 9.43 -19.69 -14.84
C GLY A 41 8.00 -19.33 -14.42
N PRO A 42 6.95 -19.91 -15.05
CA PRO A 42 5.67 -19.26 -15.39
C PRO A 42 4.98 -18.46 -14.28
N PHE A 43 4.41 -17.31 -14.67
CA PHE A 43 3.61 -16.44 -13.80
C PHE A 43 2.45 -17.21 -13.17
N GLY A 44 2.49 -17.38 -11.84
CA GLY A 44 1.40 -17.95 -11.08
C GLY A 44 0.39 -16.88 -10.66
N TRP A 45 -0.82 -17.31 -10.30
CA TRP A 45 -1.84 -16.43 -9.72
C TRP A 45 -1.36 -15.71 -8.43
N ASP A 46 -0.40 -16.29 -7.70
CA ASP A 46 0.31 -15.65 -6.58
C ASP A 46 0.98 -14.33 -6.98
N ASP A 47 1.56 -14.27 -8.18
CA ASP A 47 2.28 -13.09 -8.65
C ASP A 47 1.34 -11.96 -9.05
N ALA A 48 0.20 -12.31 -9.64
CA ALA A 48 -0.84 -11.34 -9.95
C ALA A 48 -1.44 -10.76 -8.65
N ALA A 49 -1.71 -11.59 -7.65
CA ALA A 49 -2.21 -11.14 -6.35
C ALA A 49 -1.19 -10.24 -5.62
N CYS A 50 0.09 -10.61 -5.64
CA CYS A 50 1.15 -9.78 -5.07
C CYS A 50 1.31 -8.45 -5.83
N GLY A 51 1.27 -8.49 -7.16
CA GLY A 51 1.34 -7.30 -8.00
C GLY A 51 0.18 -6.33 -7.74
N ALA A 52 -1.05 -6.86 -7.63
CA ALA A 52 -2.22 -6.08 -7.25
C ALA A 52 -2.07 -5.45 -5.87
N ALA A 53 -1.58 -6.20 -4.87
CA ALA A 53 -1.31 -5.67 -3.54
C ALA A 53 -0.30 -4.51 -3.56
N THR A 54 0.81 -4.67 -4.29
CA THR A 54 1.83 -3.60 -4.42
C THR A 54 1.31 -2.38 -5.15
N PHE A 55 0.47 -2.57 -6.18
CA PHE A 55 -0.15 -1.47 -6.91
C PHE A 55 -1.11 -0.67 -6.01
N LEU A 56 -1.96 -1.37 -5.24
CA LEU A 56 -2.84 -0.72 -4.26
C LEU A 56 -2.05 0.01 -3.17
N GLY A 57 -0.92 -0.55 -2.71
CA GLY A 57 -0.03 0.12 -1.77
C GLY A 57 0.62 1.40 -2.34
N LEU A 58 0.95 1.40 -3.63
CA LEU A 58 1.45 2.59 -4.32
C LEU A 58 0.37 3.68 -4.42
N VAL A 59 -0.85 3.29 -4.80
CA VAL A 59 -2.01 4.20 -4.85
C VAL A 59 -2.31 4.77 -3.46
N HIS A 60 -2.29 3.94 -2.42
CA HIS A 60 -2.44 4.39 -1.03
C HIS A 60 -1.41 5.46 -0.66
N SER A 61 -0.13 5.22 -0.95
CA SER A 61 0.95 6.16 -0.64
C SER A 61 0.82 7.48 -1.42
N ALA A 62 0.36 7.42 -2.67
CA ALA A 62 0.07 8.61 -3.48
C ALA A 62 -1.12 9.41 -2.92
N LEU A 63 -2.17 8.74 -2.43
CA LEU A 63 -3.31 9.41 -1.79
C LEU A 63 -2.94 10.05 -0.46
N VAL A 64 -2.05 9.43 0.33
CA VAL A 64 -1.51 10.02 1.56
C VAL A 64 -0.73 11.29 1.24
N LEU A 65 0.07 11.29 0.17
CA LEU A 65 0.78 12.49 -0.29
C LEU A 65 -0.20 13.59 -0.73
N GLY A 66 -1.28 13.22 -1.43
CA GLY A 66 -2.36 14.13 -1.77
C GLY A 66 -3.04 14.73 -0.53
N ALA A 67 -3.29 13.92 0.50
CA ALA A 67 -3.87 14.39 1.76
C ALA A 67 -2.92 15.36 2.50
N ALA A 68 -1.60 15.06 2.50
CA ALA A 68 -0.55 15.94 3.03
C ALA A 68 -0.50 17.30 2.35
N HIS A 69 -0.84 17.37 1.07
CA HIS A 69 -0.92 18.63 0.33
C HIS A 69 -2.13 19.50 0.74
N TYR A 70 -3.29 18.90 1.00
CA TYR A 70 -4.52 19.67 1.25
C TYR A 70 -4.64 20.18 2.70
N SER A 71 -4.23 19.40 3.72
CA SER A 71 -4.18 19.88 5.12
C SER A 71 -3.66 18.84 6.12
N LEU A 72 -3.28 17.63 5.70
CA LEU A 72 -2.86 16.58 6.63
C LEU A 72 -1.52 16.96 7.28
N GLY A 73 -1.54 17.14 8.60
CA GLY A 73 -0.37 17.55 9.39
C GLY A 73 -0.22 19.07 9.58
N TRP A 74 -1.23 19.86 9.20
CA TRP A 74 -1.27 21.31 9.42
C TRP A 74 -1.94 21.66 10.76
N PRO A 75 -1.57 22.78 11.42
CA PRO A 75 -2.29 23.28 12.58
C PRO A 75 -3.74 23.60 12.23
N LEU A 76 -4.69 23.25 13.10
CA LEU A 76 -6.13 23.40 12.84
C LEU A 76 -6.54 24.86 12.57
N GLU A 77 -5.79 25.82 13.13
CA GLU A 77 -6.02 27.27 12.99
C GLU A 77 -5.72 27.81 11.59
N THR A 78 -4.89 27.11 10.81
CA THR A 78 -4.45 27.56 9.47
C THR A 78 -5.23 26.89 8.34
N VAL A 79 -6.17 25.99 8.65
CA VAL A 79 -6.84 25.13 7.67
C VAL A 79 -8.23 25.69 7.33
N THR A 80 -8.46 25.95 6.05
CA THR A 80 -9.78 26.34 5.53
C THR A 80 -10.75 25.15 5.62
N ALA A 81 -12.01 25.41 6.00
CA ALA A 81 -13.05 24.37 6.10
C ALA A 81 -13.24 23.54 4.80
N GLN A 82 -13.00 24.15 3.64
CA GLN A 82 -13.07 23.45 2.35
C GLN A 82 -11.94 22.43 2.16
N ASP A 83 -10.71 22.76 2.56
CA ASP A 83 -9.56 21.87 2.40
C ASP A 83 -9.55 20.76 3.46
N PHE A 84 -10.05 21.07 4.66
CA PHE A 84 -10.32 20.07 5.69
C PHE A 84 -11.28 18.98 5.18
N ASN A 85 -12.38 19.36 4.53
CA ASN A 85 -13.34 18.40 4.00
C ASN A 85 -12.74 17.52 2.88
N LYS A 86 -11.93 18.10 1.98
CA LYS A 86 -11.19 17.33 0.96
C LYS A 86 -10.23 16.34 1.60
N CYS A 87 -9.47 16.78 2.61
CA CYS A 87 -8.56 15.92 3.36
C CYS A 87 -9.30 14.76 4.01
N LEU A 88 -10.47 14.99 4.61
CA LEU A 88 -11.27 13.94 5.25
C LEU A 88 -11.74 12.88 4.25
N ILE A 89 -12.17 13.30 3.06
CA ILE A 89 -12.56 12.38 1.97
C ILE A 89 -11.35 11.58 1.49
N LEU A 90 -10.18 12.22 1.32
CA LEU A 90 -8.94 11.52 0.96
C LEU A 90 -8.51 10.54 2.05
N MET A 91 -8.69 10.89 3.32
CA MET A 91 -8.41 10.02 4.46
C MET A 91 -9.27 8.76 4.46
N TYR A 92 -10.55 8.94 4.19
CA TYR A 92 -11.46 7.83 4.03
C TYR A 92 -11.06 6.95 2.83
N ALA A 93 -10.76 7.55 1.68
CA ALA A 93 -10.38 6.84 0.46
C ALA A 93 -9.08 6.02 0.64
N TYR A 94 -8.02 6.61 1.19
CA TYR A 94 -6.76 5.86 1.38
C TYR A 94 -6.93 4.72 2.39
N SER A 95 -7.82 4.86 3.38
CA SER A 95 -8.05 3.85 4.41
C SER A 95 -8.72 2.61 3.83
N LEU A 96 -9.70 2.80 2.94
CA LEU A 96 -10.33 1.69 2.21
C LEU A 96 -9.32 0.96 1.32
N ILE A 97 -8.49 1.71 0.59
CA ILE A 97 -7.46 1.14 -0.29
C ILE A 97 -6.41 0.37 0.53
N TYR A 98 -6.07 0.87 1.72
CA TYR A 98 -5.15 0.18 2.62
C TYR A 98 -5.68 -1.18 3.09
N ILE A 99 -6.95 -1.24 3.49
CA ILE A 99 -7.60 -2.50 3.89
C ILE A 99 -7.61 -3.50 2.73
N LEU A 100 -7.93 -3.03 1.52
CA LEU A 100 -7.92 -3.87 0.33
C LEU A 100 -6.50 -4.38 0.00
N ALA A 101 -5.49 -3.51 0.09
CA ALA A 101 -4.10 -3.89 -0.11
C ALA A 101 -3.64 -4.94 0.90
N LEU A 102 -4.05 -4.81 2.17
CA LEU A 102 -3.77 -5.81 3.21
C LEU A 102 -4.42 -7.16 2.90
N ALA A 103 -5.70 -7.17 2.47
CA ALA A 103 -6.38 -8.40 2.09
C ALA A 103 -5.66 -9.14 0.95
N PHE A 104 -5.29 -8.43 -0.13
CA PHE A 104 -4.52 -9.01 -1.23
C PHE A 104 -3.12 -9.48 -0.79
N THR A 105 -2.48 -8.78 0.12
CA THR A 105 -1.18 -9.17 0.69
C THR A 105 -1.30 -10.50 1.44
N MET A 106 -2.33 -10.64 2.29
CA MET A 106 -2.58 -11.88 3.03
C MET A 106 -2.87 -13.04 2.08
N ILE A 107 -3.68 -12.83 1.04
CA ILE A 107 -3.96 -13.85 0.02
C ILE A 107 -2.68 -14.28 -0.70
N SER A 108 -1.81 -13.33 -1.12
CA SER A 108 -0.53 -13.70 -1.75
C SER A 108 0.37 -14.49 -0.81
N VAL A 109 0.53 -14.05 0.44
CA VAL A 109 1.35 -14.79 1.42
C VAL A 109 0.80 -16.20 1.66
N ALA A 110 -0.53 -16.33 1.74
CA ALA A 110 -1.22 -17.60 1.88
C ALA A 110 -0.93 -18.55 0.70
N LEU A 111 -1.07 -18.06 -0.54
CA LEU A 111 -0.76 -18.81 -1.76
C LEU A 111 0.73 -19.18 -1.86
N LEU A 112 1.63 -18.28 -1.47
CA LEU A 112 3.06 -18.54 -1.42
C LEU A 112 3.39 -19.67 -0.42
N MET A 113 2.79 -19.63 0.77
CA MET A 113 2.98 -20.66 1.79
C MET A 113 2.46 -22.03 1.33
N GLN A 114 1.33 -22.04 0.61
CA GLN A 114 0.78 -23.25 -0.01
C GLN A 114 1.72 -23.82 -1.08
N ARG A 115 2.42 -22.98 -1.83
CA ARG A 115 3.37 -23.42 -2.87
C ARG A 115 4.65 -24.03 -2.28
N ILE A 116 5.13 -23.50 -1.16
CA ILE A 116 6.37 -23.96 -0.51
C ILE A 116 6.14 -25.21 0.34
N THR A 117 4.95 -25.35 0.92
CA THR A 117 4.68 -26.42 1.89
C THR A 117 3.99 -27.63 1.25
N MET A 118 4.62 -28.80 1.29
CA MET A 118 4.03 -30.08 0.84
C MET A 118 3.04 -30.72 1.84
N ASP A 119 2.77 -30.06 2.97
CA ASP A 119 1.97 -30.61 4.06
C ASP A 119 0.47 -30.27 3.93
N LYS A 120 -0.38 -31.30 3.88
CA LYS A 120 -1.84 -31.19 3.63
C LYS A 120 -2.60 -30.46 4.75
N LYS A 121 -1.99 -30.29 5.93
CA LYS A 121 -2.57 -29.50 7.03
C LYS A 121 -2.45 -28.00 6.76
N VAL A 122 -1.31 -27.56 6.23
CA VAL A 122 -1.04 -26.14 5.93
C VAL A 122 -1.97 -25.65 4.83
N ILE A 123 -2.18 -26.45 3.79
CA ILE A 123 -3.12 -26.12 2.68
C ILE A 123 -4.56 -25.85 3.16
N ARG A 124 -5.02 -26.59 4.18
CA ARG A 124 -6.35 -26.40 4.77
C ARG A 124 -6.42 -25.13 5.64
N CYS A 125 -5.38 -24.84 6.41
CA CYS A 125 -5.27 -23.59 7.16
C CYS A 125 -5.22 -22.37 6.23
N THR A 126 -4.53 -22.49 5.08
CA THR A 126 -4.46 -21.43 4.06
C THR A 126 -5.84 -21.12 3.48
N HIS A 127 -6.65 -22.13 3.16
CA HIS A 127 -8.03 -21.90 2.70
C HIS A 127 -8.90 -21.24 3.78
N GLY A 128 -8.72 -21.62 5.05
CA GLY A 128 -9.39 -20.95 6.17
C GLY A 128 -8.99 -19.49 6.31
N LEU A 129 -7.70 -19.16 6.13
CA LEU A 129 -7.20 -17.79 6.19
C LEU A 129 -7.73 -16.95 5.02
N ILE A 130 -7.78 -17.51 3.80
CA ILE A 130 -8.34 -16.84 2.62
C ILE A 130 -9.84 -16.61 2.81
N ALA A 131 -10.58 -17.59 3.35
CA ALA A 131 -11.99 -17.42 3.67
C ALA A 131 -12.21 -16.33 4.74
N ALA A 132 -11.40 -16.29 5.79
CA ALA A 132 -11.49 -15.31 6.87
C ALA A 132 -11.04 -13.88 6.47
N THR A 133 -10.26 -13.73 5.38
CA THR A 133 -9.88 -12.40 4.87
C THR A 133 -10.91 -11.82 3.90
N VAL A 134 -11.77 -12.67 3.33
CA VAL A 134 -12.86 -12.26 2.43
C VAL A 134 -14.18 -12.00 3.19
N LEU A 135 -14.32 -12.55 4.40
CA LEU A 135 -15.52 -12.51 5.25
C LEU A 135 -15.43 -11.44 6.32
#